data_AF-X1A8R9-F1
#
_entry.id   AF-X1A8R9-F1
#
_cell.length_a   1.000
_cell.length_b   1.000
_cell.length_c   1.000
_cell.angle_alpha   90.00
_cell.angle_beta   90.00
_cell.angle_gamma   90.00
#
_symmetry.space_group_name_H-M   'P 1'
#
loop_
_entity.id
_entity.type
_entity.pdbx_description
1 polymer ?
#
loop_
_entity_poly.entity_id
_entity_poly.type
_entity_poly.pdbx_seq_one_letter_code
_entity_poly.pdbx_strand_id
1 'polypeptide(L)' 'STDALLKKKNKKRLILDVDSTEDPARGNQDQMAYNGHFGKNCFHPIFCFTSDGDGLAAKLRPGNVH' A
#
# COMPACT_ATOMS: atom_id res chain seq x y z
N SER A 1 22.66 -11.58 3.92
CA SER A 1 22.02 -10.25 3.95
C SER A 1 22.12 -9.61 2.57
N THR A 2 21.01 -9.10 2.05
CA THR A 2 20.89 -8.29 0.81
C THR A 2 21.88 -7.12 0.77
N ASP A 3 22.31 -6.63 1.94
CA ASP A 3 23.35 -5.60 2.07
C ASP A 3 24.71 -6.00 1.50
N ALA A 4 25.09 -7.27 1.60
CA ALA A 4 26.40 -7.74 1.12
C ALA A 4 26.49 -7.70 -0.42
N LEU A 5 25.36 -7.87 -1.11
CA LEU A 5 25.28 -7.82 -2.58
C LEU A 5 25.30 -6.38 -3.12
N LEU A 6 24.75 -5.43 -2.36
CA LEU A 6 24.71 -4.00 -2.72
C LEU A 6 26.04 -3.29 -2.48
N LYS A 7 26.87 -3.76 -1.55
CA LYS A 7 28.22 -3.23 -1.28
C LYS A 7 29.18 -3.32 -2.49
N LYS A 8 28.88 -4.11 -3.52
CA LYS A 8 29.83 -4.46 -4.57
C LYS A 8 29.85 -3.51 -5.79
N LYS A 9 28.97 -2.51 -5.89
CA LYS A 9 28.93 -1.55 -7.03
C LYS A 9 28.42 -0.20 -6.54
N ASN A 10 28.89 0.92 -7.12
CA ASN A 10 28.45 2.31 -6.87
C ASN A 10 26.94 2.53 -7.15
N LYS A 11 26.06 1.81 -6.47
CA LYS A 11 24.60 1.86 -6.62
C LYS A 11 24.02 2.66 -5.47
N LYS A 12 23.21 3.67 -5.80
CA LYS A 12 22.31 4.30 -4.83
C LYS A 12 21.18 3.31 -4.50
N ARG A 13 20.76 3.29 -3.25
CA ARG A 13 19.67 2.45 -2.75
C ARG A 13 18.47 3.34 -2.46
N LEU A 14 17.32 2.94 -2.99
CA LEU A 14 16.01 3.45 -2.59
C LEU A 14 15.23 2.27 -2.03
N ILE A 15 14.73 2.42 -0.81
CA ILE A 15 13.82 1.46 -0.18
C ILE A 15 12.44 2.08 -0.27
N LEU A 16 11.50 1.33 -0.82
CA LEU A 16 10.10 1.70 -0.89
C LEU A 16 9.33 0.80 0.07
N ASP A 17 8.64 1.42 1.01
CA ASP A 17 7.68 0.75 1.86
C ASP A 17 6.31 0.83 1.18
N VAL A 18 5.67 -0.32 0.95
CA VAL A 18 4.43 -0.41 0.20
C VAL A 18 3.45 -1.25 1.00
N ASP A 19 2.50 -0.56 1.61
CA ASP A 19 1.49 -1.16 2.46
C ASP A 19 0.08 -0.78 2.01
N SER A 20 -0.85 -1.71 2.21
CA SER A 20 -2.28 -1.45 2.09
C SER A 20 -2.93 -1.29 3.46
N THR A 21 -4.09 -0.64 3.50
CA THR A 21 -4.90 -0.53 4.72
C THR A 21 -6.39 -0.63 4.39
N GLU A 22 -7.23 -0.67 5.42
CA GLU A 22 -8.68 -0.57 5.26
C GLU A 22 -9.15 0.89 5.29
N ASP A 23 -10.15 1.21 4.47
CA ASP A 23 -10.88 2.48 4.55
C ASP A 23 -12.39 2.18 4.48
N PRO A 24 -13.10 2.18 5.63
CA PRO A 24 -14.53 1.87 5.67
C PRO A 24 -15.35 2.79 4.77
N ALA A 25 -16.16 2.20 3.90
CA ALA A 25 -17.04 2.99 3.03
C ALA A 25 -18.17 3.62 3.85
N ARG A 26 -18.65 4.80 3.43
CA ARG A 26 -19.82 5.47 4.00
C ARG A 26 -20.95 5.51 2.98
N GLY A 27 -22.11 4.96 3.32
CA GLY A 27 -23.24 4.88 2.40
C GLY A 27 -22.92 3.98 1.20
N ASN A 28 -23.28 4.43 -0.01
CA ASN A 28 -23.12 3.67 -1.26
C ASN A 28 -22.11 4.35 -2.20
N GLN A 29 -20.91 4.65 -1.71
CA GLN A 29 -19.87 5.28 -2.53
C GLN A 29 -19.45 4.36 -3.68
N ASP A 30 -19.25 4.95 -4.86
CA ASP A 30 -18.76 4.23 -6.02
C ASP A 30 -17.43 3.52 -5.72
N GLN A 31 -17.29 2.29 -6.24
CA GLN A 31 -16.14 1.41 -6.02
C GLN A 31 -15.97 0.85 -4.61
N MET A 32 -16.89 1.11 -3.66
CA MET A 32 -16.92 0.31 -2.44
C MET A 32 -17.19 -1.15 -2.79
N ALA A 33 -16.56 -2.07 -2.06
CA ALA A 33 -16.86 -3.49 -2.20
C ALA A 33 -16.75 -4.19 -0.86
N TYR A 34 -17.49 -5.28 -0.71
CA TYR A 34 -17.41 -6.12 0.48
C TYR A 34 -16.04 -6.78 0.57
N ASN A 35 -15.32 -6.53 1.66
CA ASN A 35 -14.07 -7.22 1.97
C ASN A 35 -14.34 -8.31 3.01
N GLY A 36 -14.08 -9.57 2.65
CA GLY A 36 -14.31 -10.71 3.53
C GLY A 36 -13.38 -10.76 4.75
N HIS A 37 -12.18 -10.19 4.65
CA HIS A 37 -11.23 -10.13 5.77
C HIS A 37 -11.67 -9.11 6.83
N PHE A 38 -12.14 -7.93 6.41
CA PHE A 38 -12.63 -6.90 7.32
C PHE A 38 -14.12 -7.01 7.68
N GLY A 39 -14.86 -7.89 7.00
CA GLY A 39 -16.28 -8.14 7.26
C GLY A 39 -17.20 -6.95 6.99
N LYS A 40 -16.80 -6.04 6.10
CA LYS A 40 -17.54 -4.80 5.80
C LYS A 40 -17.31 -4.32 4.37
N ASN A 41 -18.19 -3.43 3.90
CA ASN A 41 -17.93 -2.68 2.67
C ASN A 41 -16.87 -1.62 2.95
N CYS A 42 -15.78 -1.67 2.21
CA CYS A 42 -14.67 -0.73 2.35
C CYS A 42 -14.01 -0.47 1.00
N PHE A 43 -12.99 0.37 1.04
CA PHE A 43 -11.94 0.44 0.04
C PHE A 43 -10.68 -0.26 0.58
N HIS A 44 -9.74 -0.57 -0.31
CA HIS A 44 -8.46 -1.17 0.06
C HIS A 44 -7.28 -0.36 -0.53
N PRO A 45 -7.08 0.88 -0.08
CA PRO A 45 -6.03 1.74 -0.59
C PRO A 45 -4.64 1.10 -0.40
N ILE A 46 -3.74 1.41 -1.33
CA ILE A 46 -2.32 1.07 -1.24
C ILE A 46 -1.50 2.36 -1.26
N PHE A 47 -0.50 2.41 -0.40
CA PHE A 47 0.40 3.55 -0.22
C PHE A 47 1.84 3.14 -0.52
N CYS A 48 2.65 4.10 -0.94
CA CYS A 48 4.08 3.93 -1.15
C CYS A 48 4.83 5.04 -0.44
N PHE A 49 5.82 4.67 0.37
CA PHE A 49 6.64 5.58 1.17
C PHE A 49 8.13 5.37 0.92
N THR A 50 8.93 6.39 1.19
CA THR A 50 10.39 6.22 1.39
C THR A 50 10.66 5.55 2.74
N SER A 51 11.89 5.07 2.97
CA SER A 51 12.31 4.56 4.29
C SER A 51 12.25 5.61 5.40
N ASP A 52 12.23 6.89 5.05
CA ASP A 52 12.16 8.00 6.01
C ASP A 52 10.70 8.40 6.30
N GLY A 53 9.74 7.74 5.65
CA GLY A 53 8.31 7.93 5.84
C GLY A 53 7.66 8.95 4.89
N ASP A 54 8.38 9.45 3.89
CA ASP A 54 7.80 10.39 2.92
C ASP A 54 6.81 9.68 2.00
N GLY A 55 5.59 10.21 1.90
CA GLY A 55 4.58 9.69 0.97
C GLY A 55 4.94 9.96 -0.49
N LEU A 56 5.07 8.91 -1.28
CA LEU A 56 5.39 8.99 -2.71
C LEU A 56 4.16 8.83 -3.60
N ALA A 57 3.25 7.92 -3.23
CA ALA A 57 2.04 7.67 -4.00
C ALA A 57 0.95 7.02 -3.15
N ALA A 58 -0.30 7.19 -3.58
CA ALA A 58 -1.44 6.46 -3.05
C ALA A 58 -2.38 6.09 -4.21
N LYS A 59 -3.03 4.93 -4.10
CA LYS A 59 -4.10 4.53 -5.01
C LYS A 59 -5.25 3.93 -4.23
N LEU A 60 -6.42 4.55 -4.35
CA LEU A 60 -7.67 3.97 -3.86
C LEU A 60 -8.06 2.79 -4.76
N ARG A 61 -8.36 1.65 -4.14
CA ARG A 61 -8.79 0.44 -4.85
C ARG A 61 -10.12 -0.04 -4.27
N PRO A 62 -10.92 -0.78 -5.06
CA PRO A 62 -12.12 -1.43 -4.55
C PRO A 62 -11.82 -2.29 -3.30
N GLY A 63 -12.80 -2.43 -2.41
CA GLY A 63 -12.60 -3.20 -1.16
C GLY A 63 -12.31 -4.68 -1.34
N ASN A 64 -12.60 -5.26 -2.51
CA ASN A 64 -12.50 -6.69 -2.77
C ASN A 64 -11.18 -7.16 -3.42
N VAL A 65 -10.17 -6.29 -3.51
CA VAL A 65 -8.80 -6.72 -3.83
C VAL A 65 -8.08 -7.21 -2.57
N HIS A 66 -7.30 -8.28 -2.71
CA HIS A 66 -6.43 -8.82 -1.66
C HIS A 66 -4.97 -8.70 -2.06
#